data_AF-A0A024TTX4-F1
#
_entry.id   AF-A0A024TTX4-F1
#
_cell.length_a   1.000
_cell.length_b   1.000
_cell.length_c   1.000
_cell.angle_alpha   90.00
_cell.angle_beta   90.00
_cell.angle_gamma   90.00
#
_symmetry.space_group_name_H-M   'P 1'
#
loop_
_entity.id
_entity.type
_entity.pdbx_description
1 polymer ?
#
loop_
_entity_poly.entity_id
_entity_poly.type
_entity_poly.pdbx_seq_one_letter_code
_entity_poly.pdbx_strand_id
1 'polypeptide(L)'
;MAAATKDFSALDALNAQVEGSKVDVLKKRIEELQAENEHLRCLHQKNEKETHEFVAYFQRELGAREKVTAKLSEDLSEARTKFHDETEEMKVKYDVDTKHLVQTSKLVEHTLSDKLKIAQEDLAKLELFRDMKESLEKKLQQLTDTLDSERVAHKDAIGMMERKFLEEKARHQKDTDKRIEKIKQQSREDARNVLDADTRKIVTDNKRMGEELRFQLQTTEELTKDKIALEHLTKSLKCEIQVHADKELEYAKYGQKQTREIKQLQAKVKTLEKSLCQVVHAFEKEKVLLATKTEKELDDVSLDADGLRKLLKLKNKELRNMKRLAQTILDQRTDVSASKSSRCHDTVGVFVQVEQFFLDSLDMVKQQLVDERKRTADAEKVQDAKLTPAERGLKFPRLKTRSSAGNQQPPLGPRDKVDLRALTWEERERVLRLLFAKINSIQGFLDVPPPLDDARSSTFDTPFITEVADPSGPSLPRHFPSRPPTHAATPSDGY
;
A
#
# COMPACT_ATOMS: atom_id res chain seq x y z
N MET A 1 -227.39 -200.49 -32.30
CA MET A 1 -227.47 -201.56 -33.32
C MET A 1 -226.44 -201.24 -34.41
N ALA A 2 -225.86 -202.16 -35.20
CA ALA A 2 -225.43 -203.56 -35.01
C ALA A 2 -224.74 -204.02 -36.32
N ALA A 3 -223.54 -204.65 -36.28
CA ALA A 3 -222.83 -205.40 -37.38
C ALA A 3 -222.53 -204.66 -38.73
N ALA A 4 -221.51 -204.97 -39.55
CA ALA A 4 -220.23 -205.72 -39.40
C ALA A 4 -219.19 -205.37 -40.52
N THR A 5 -217.89 -205.37 -40.17
CA THR A 5 -216.64 -205.66 -40.96
C THR A 5 -216.54 -205.44 -42.49
N LYS A 6 -215.63 -204.57 -43.01
CA LYS A 6 -214.20 -204.89 -43.37
C LYS A 6 -213.42 -203.74 -44.09
N ASP A 7 -212.10 -203.79 -43.92
CA ASP A 7 -210.95 -203.18 -44.66
C ASP A 7 -210.72 -201.65 -44.72
N PHE A 8 -209.50 -201.25 -44.30
CA PHE A 8 -209.18 -199.92 -43.73
C PHE A 8 -207.73 -199.44 -44.03
N SER A 9 -207.05 -199.96 -45.07
CA SER A 9 -205.57 -199.98 -45.08
C SER A 9 -204.82 -199.06 -46.07
N ALA A 10 -205.48 -198.41 -47.03
CA ALA A 10 -204.79 -197.85 -48.21
C ALA A 10 -204.49 -196.34 -48.19
N LEU A 11 -205.24 -195.52 -47.44
CA LEU A 11 -205.20 -194.05 -47.61
C LEU A 11 -204.16 -193.34 -46.72
N ASP A 12 -203.95 -193.80 -45.48
CA ASP A 12 -202.98 -193.18 -44.55
C ASP A 12 -201.52 -193.34 -45.00
N ALA A 13 -201.20 -194.39 -45.76
CA ALA A 13 -199.84 -194.66 -46.23
C ALA A 13 -199.33 -193.59 -47.22
N LEU A 14 -200.22 -193.01 -48.05
CA LEU A 14 -199.82 -192.04 -49.07
C LEU A 14 -199.56 -190.64 -48.48
N ASN A 15 -200.33 -190.23 -47.46
CA ASN A 15 -200.18 -188.92 -46.85
C ASN A 15 -198.89 -188.79 -46.03
N ALA A 16 -198.46 -189.88 -45.38
CA ALA A 16 -197.18 -189.92 -44.66
C ALA A 16 -195.96 -189.73 -45.57
N GLN A 17 -196.04 -190.15 -46.84
CA GLN A 17 -194.92 -190.07 -47.79
C GLN A 17 -194.67 -188.64 -48.30
N VAL A 18 -195.71 -187.82 -48.44
CA VAL A 18 -195.59 -186.46 -48.96
C VAL A 18 -194.95 -185.51 -47.93
N GLU A 19 -195.36 -185.57 -46.67
CA GLU A 19 -194.81 -184.69 -45.62
C GLU A 19 -193.35 -185.04 -45.28
N GLY A 20 -192.93 -186.31 -45.39
CA GLY A 20 -191.52 -186.69 -45.30
C GLY A 20 -190.65 -185.95 -46.32
N SER A 21 -191.11 -185.80 -47.57
CA SER A 21 -190.34 -185.15 -48.64
C SER A 21 -190.10 -183.65 -48.41
N LYS A 22 -191.03 -182.94 -47.76
CA LYS A 22 -190.87 -181.51 -47.42
C LYS A 22 -189.84 -181.28 -46.31
N VAL A 23 -189.83 -182.15 -45.31
CA VAL A 23 -188.94 -182.01 -44.14
C VAL A 23 -187.48 -182.11 -44.57
N ASP A 24 -187.13 -182.99 -45.50
CA ASP A 24 -185.73 -183.17 -45.92
C ASP A 24 -185.22 -182.02 -46.81
N VAL A 25 -186.08 -181.37 -47.61
CA VAL A 25 -185.72 -180.14 -48.35
C VAL A 25 -185.41 -178.99 -47.39
N LEU A 26 -186.19 -178.84 -46.31
CA LEU A 26 -185.97 -177.80 -45.30
C LEU A 26 -184.71 -178.05 -44.47
N LYS A 27 -184.41 -179.30 -44.07
CA LYS A 27 -183.15 -179.64 -43.39
C LYS A 27 -181.94 -179.23 -44.23
N LYS A 28 -181.91 -179.60 -45.51
CA LYS A 28 -180.80 -179.30 -46.41
C LYS A 28 -180.55 -177.80 -46.54
N ARG A 29 -181.61 -176.99 -46.55
CA ARG A 29 -181.50 -175.53 -46.57
C ARG A 29 -180.98 -174.93 -45.25
N ILE A 30 -181.25 -175.57 -44.12
CA ILE A 30 -180.71 -175.16 -42.81
C ILE A 30 -179.20 -175.47 -42.75
N GLU A 31 -178.77 -176.63 -43.25
CA GLU A 31 -177.35 -177.00 -43.34
C GLU A 31 -176.53 -176.02 -44.20
N GLU A 32 -177.06 -175.64 -45.37
CA GLU A 32 -176.45 -174.59 -46.22
C GLU A 32 -176.26 -173.26 -45.49
N LEU A 33 -177.30 -172.78 -44.80
CA LEU A 33 -177.26 -171.51 -44.08
C LEU A 33 -176.34 -171.56 -42.84
N GLN A 34 -176.19 -172.72 -42.21
CA GLN A 34 -175.23 -172.90 -41.10
C GLN A 34 -173.78 -172.82 -41.62
N ALA A 35 -173.46 -173.52 -42.72
CA ALA A 35 -172.15 -173.47 -43.34
C ALA A 35 -171.75 -172.05 -43.80
N GLU A 36 -172.70 -171.29 -44.37
CA GLU A 36 -172.48 -169.89 -44.77
C GLU A 36 -172.23 -168.98 -43.54
N ASN A 37 -172.94 -169.20 -42.43
CA ASN A 37 -172.73 -168.45 -41.18
C ASN A 37 -171.35 -168.72 -40.56
N GLU A 38 -170.90 -169.97 -40.58
CA GLU A 38 -169.55 -170.35 -40.10
C GLU A 38 -168.45 -169.74 -40.98
N HIS A 39 -168.62 -169.75 -42.31
CA HIS A 39 -167.69 -169.11 -43.24
C HIS A 39 -167.58 -167.59 -42.97
N LEU A 40 -168.70 -166.89 -42.80
CA LEU A 40 -168.71 -165.45 -42.49
C LEU A 40 -168.02 -165.13 -41.15
N ARG A 41 -168.22 -165.97 -40.12
CA ARG A 41 -167.52 -165.81 -38.83
C ARG A 41 -166.01 -165.99 -38.96
N CYS A 42 -165.57 -166.99 -39.74
CA CYS A 42 -164.14 -167.22 -39.99
C CYS A 42 -163.51 -166.02 -40.72
N LEU A 43 -164.19 -165.48 -41.75
CA LEU A 43 -163.72 -164.31 -42.50
C LEU A 43 -163.64 -163.06 -41.62
N HIS A 44 -164.64 -162.83 -40.75
CA HIS A 44 -164.64 -161.69 -39.85
C HIS A 44 -163.49 -161.76 -38.84
N GLN A 45 -163.23 -162.94 -38.26
CA GLN A 45 -162.11 -163.16 -37.33
C GLN A 45 -160.74 -163.02 -38.02
N LYS A 46 -160.65 -163.35 -39.32
CA LYS A 46 -159.43 -163.10 -40.13
C LYS A 46 -159.18 -161.61 -40.31
N ASN A 47 -160.20 -160.86 -40.75
CA ASN A 47 -160.10 -159.40 -40.92
C ASN A 47 -159.79 -158.68 -39.59
N GLU A 48 -160.37 -159.12 -38.48
CA GLU A 48 -160.09 -158.58 -37.14
C GLU A 48 -158.62 -158.78 -36.74
N LYS A 49 -158.06 -159.97 -36.97
CA LYS A 49 -156.62 -160.24 -36.76
C LYS A 49 -155.74 -159.38 -37.65
N GLU A 50 -156.02 -159.28 -38.94
CA GLU A 50 -155.27 -158.42 -39.88
C GLU A 50 -155.31 -156.95 -39.42
N THR A 51 -156.47 -156.47 -38.96
CA THR A 51 -156.64 -155.10 -38.43
C THR A 51 -155.79 -154.88 -37.18
N HIS A 52 -155.78 -155.84 -36.24
CA HIS A 52 -154.93 -155.77 -35.05
C HIS A 52 -153.43 -155.85 -35.39
N GLU A 53 -153.03 -156.65 -36.37
CA GLU A 53 -151.65 -156.71 -36.84
C GLU A 53 -151.20 -155.38 -37.47
N PHE A 54 -152.04 -154.73 -38.29
CA PHE A 54 -151.78 -153.38 -38.80
C PHE A 54 -151.66 -152.35 -37.68
N VAL A 55 -152.59 -152.34 -36.72
CA VAL A 55 -152.54 -151.40 -35.57
C VAL A 55 -151.28 -151.64 -34.72
N ALA A 56 -150.93 -152.89 -34.44
CA ALA A 56 -149.73 -153.24 -33.68
C ALA A 56 -148.43 -152.89 -34.45
N TYR A 57 -148.42 -153.01 -35.78
CA TYR A 57 -147.32 -152.54 -36.62
C TYR A 57 -147.19 -151.01 -36.54
N PHE A 58 -148.28 -150.27 -36.77
CA PHE A 58 -148.25 -148.81 -36.71
C PHE A 58 -147.93 -148.27 -35.31
N GLN A 59 -148.42 -148.88 -34.23
CA GLN A 59 -148.03 -148.51 -32.86
C GLN A 59 -146.54 -148.77 -32.59
N ARG A 60 -145.98 -149.87 -33.10
CA ARG A 60 -144.55 -150.18 -32.97
C ARG A 60 -143.68 -149.21 -33.78
N GLU A 61 -144.09 -148.88 -35.00
CA GLU A 61 -143.41 -147.93 -35.89
C GLU A 61 -143.51 -146.48 -35.36
N LEU A 62 -144.69 -146.07 -34.87
CA LEU A 62 -144.88 -144.79 -34.18
C LEU A 62 -144.00 -144.72 -32.93
N GLY A 63 -144.05 -145.72 -32.05
CA GLY A 63 -143.19 -145.76 -30.87
C GLY A 63 -141.69 -145.82 -31.19
N ALA A 64 -141.29 -146.38 -32.34
CA ALA A 64 -139.92 -146.31 -32.83
C ALA A 64 -139.56 -144.89 -33.30
N ARG A 65 -140.43 -144.23 -34.07
CA ARG A 65 -140.24 -142.84 -34.51
C ARG A 65 -140.29 -141.83 -33.38
N GLU A 66 -141.14 -142.03 -32.38
CA GLU A 66 -141.18 -141.23 -31.15
C GLU A 66 -139.88 -141.36 -30.37
N LYS A 67 -139.32 -142.58 -30.22
CA LYS A 67 -137.99 -142.79 -29.62
C LYS A 67 -136.88 -142.11 -30.40
N VAL A 68 -136.91 -142.17 -31.74
CA VAL A 68 -135.94 -141.45 -32.60
C VAL A 68 -136.11 -139.94 -32.46
N THR A 69 -137.35 -139.44 -32.40
CA THR A 69 -137.66 -138.01 -32.25
C THR A 69 -137.22 -137.49 -30.88
N ALA A 70 -137.47 -138.26 -29.81
CA ALA A 70 -137.01 -137.96 -28.46
C ALA A 70 -135.47 -137.86 -28.43
N LYS A 71 -134.75 -138.87 -28.95
CA LYS A 71 -133.29 -138.85 -29.05
C LYS A 71 -132.77 -137.65 -29.85
N LEU A 72 -133.31 -137.41 -31.05
CA LEU A 72 -132.89 -136.25 -31.85
C LEU A 72 -133.20 -134.91 -31.15
N SER A 73 -134.26 -134.82 -30.35
CA SER A 73 -134.54 -133.63 -29.54
C SER A 73 -133.60 -133.47 -28.34
N GLU A 74 -133.21 -134.59 -27.71
CA GLU A 74 -132.22 -134.67 -26.63
C GLU A 74 -130.84 -134.28 -27.16
N ASP A 75 -130.37 -134.92 -28.22
CA ASP A 75 -129.12 -134.61 -28.94
C ASP A 75 -129.07 -133.14 -29.39
N LEU A 76 -130.17 -132.59 -29.93
CA LEU A 76 -130.24 -131.18 -30.32
C LEU A 76 -130.21 -130.24 -29.11
N SER A 77 -130.78 -130.64 -27.97
CA SER A 77 -130.73 -129.85 -26.74
C SER A 77 -129.32 -129.86 -26.13
N GLU A 78 -128.68 -131.04 -26.06
CA GLU A 78 -127.29 -131.17 -25.60
C GLU A 78 -126.31 -130.43 -26.52
N ALA A 79 -126.49 -130.49 -27.83
CA ALA A 79 -125.66 -129.74 -28.77
C ALA A 79 -125.84 -128.23 -28.56
N ARG A 80 -127.07 -127.76 -28.34
CA ARG A 80 -127.35 -126.34 -28.06
C ARG A 80 -126.74 -125.88 -26.73
N THR A 81 -126.79 -126.67 -25.67
CA THR A 81 -126.15 -126.31 -24.39
C THR A 81 -124.64 -126.34 -24.52
N LYS A 82 -124.04 -127.39 -25.10
CA LYS A 82 -122.58 -127.47 -25.32
C LYS A 82 -122.05 -126.28 -26.14
N PHE A 83 -122.69 -125.94 -27.27
CA PHE A 83 -122.30 -124.77 -28.05
C PHE A 83 -122.51 -123.44 -27.30
N HIS A 84 -123.53 -123.34 -26.44
CA HIS A 84 -123.73 -122.15 -25.61
C HIS A 84 -122.62 -122.03 -24.56
N ASP A 85 -122.34 -123.10 -23.82
CA ASP A 85 -121.33 -123.17 -22.78
C ASP A 85 -119.93 -122.91 -23.35
N GLU A 86 -119.57 -123.52 -24.49
CA GLU A 86 -118.32 -123.24 -25.22
C GLU A 86 -118.23 -121.77 -25.68
N THR A 87 -119.35 -121.20 -26.16
CA THR A 87 -119.39 -119.80 -26.60
C THR A 87 -119.22 -118.83 -25.42
N GLU A 88 -119.87 -119.09 -24.29
CA GLU A 88 -119.73 -118.28 -23.07
C GLU A 88 -118.34 -118.45 -22.44
N GLU A 89 -117.78 -119.67 -22.41
CA GLU A 89 -116.40 -119.89 -21.93
C GLU A 89 -115.38 -119.13 -22.79
N MET A 90 -115.54 -119.17 -24.12
CA MET A 90 -114.68 -118.41 -25.04
C MET A 90 -114.85 -116.90 -24.89
N LYS A 91 -116.07 -116.39 -24.71
CA LYS A 91 -116.30 -114.98 -24.38
C LYS A 91 -115.60 -114.60 -23.09
N VAL A 92 -115.77 -115.37 -22.01
CA VAL A 92 -115.14 -115.11 -20.70
C VAL A 92 -113.61 -115.11 -20.81
N LYS A 93 -113.02 -116.05 -21.57
CA LYS A 93 -111.58 -116.07 -21.85
C LYS A 93 -111.14 -114.78 -22.56
N TYR A 94 -111.77 -114.41 -23.68
CA TYR A 94 -111.43 -113.18 -24.40
C TYR A 94 -111.65 -111.92 -23.56
N ASP A 95 -112.69 -111.89 -22.70
CA ASP A 95 -112.96 -110.79 -21.77
C ASP A 95 -111.85 -110.65 -20.72
N VAL A 96 -111.37 -111.77 -20.17
CA VAL A 96 -110.26 -111.80 -19.20
C VAL A 96 -108.95 -111.40 -19.87
N ASP A 97 -108.64 -111.95 -21.03
CA ASP A 97 -107.43 -111.61 -21.79
C ASP A 97 -107.42 -110.13 -22.21
N THR A 98 -108.57 -109.61 -22.65
CA THR A 98 -108.74 -108.18 -22.99
C THR A 98 -108.55 -107.30 -21.75
N LYS A 99 -109.15 -107.66 -20.60
CA LYS A 99 -108.97 -106.93 -19.34
C LYS A 99 -107.51 -106.94 -18.88
N HIS A 100 -106.84 -108.10 -18.96
CA HIS A 100 -105.43 -108.25 -18.60
C HIS A 100 -104.51 -107.44 -19.52
N LEU A 101 -104.74 -107.49 -20.83
CA LEU A 101 -103.97 -106.73 -21.83
C LEU A 101 -104.16 -105.22 -21.67
N VAL A 102 -105.40 -104.76 -21.40
CA VAL A 102 -105.68 -103.36 -21.10
C VAL A 102 -105.03 -102.91 -19.78
N GLN A 103 -105.00 -103.76 -18.76
CA GLN A 103 -104.31 -103.45 -17.50
C GLN A 103 -102.79 -103.37 -17.66
N THR A 104 -102.18 -104.30 -18.39
CA THR A 104 -100.74 -104.28 -18.68
C THR A 104 -100.36 -103.11 -19.59
N SER A 105 -101.15 -102.78 -20.63
CA SER A 105 -100.94 -101.59 -21.46
C SER A 105 -100.96 -100.32 -20.62
N LYS A 106 -101.96 -100.14 -19.75
CA LYS A 106 -102.06 -98.98 -18.85
C LYS A 106 -100.87 -98.86 -17.90
N LEU A 107 -100.36 -99.97 -17.37
CA LEU A 107 -99.19 -99.96 -16.49
C LEU A 107 -97.90 -99.57 -17.25
N VAL A 108 -97.75 -100.06 -18.48
CA VAL A 108 -96.63 -99.71 -19.37
C VAL A 108 -96.73 -98.23 -19.80
N GLU A 109 -97.92 -97.75 -20.17
CA GLU A 109 -98.17 -96.33 -20.48
C GLU A 109 -97.83 -95.43 -19.29
N HIS A 110 -98.27 -95.79 -18.07
CA HIS A 110 -97.95 -95.02 -16.87
C HIS A 110 -96.43 -94.99 -16.61
N THR A 111 -95.75 -96.14 -16.65
CA THR A 111 -94.30 -96.19 -16.41
C THR A 111 -93.47 -95.53 -17.52
N LEU A 112 -93.95 -95.50 -18.76
CA LEU A 112 -93.33 -94.71 -19.84
C LEU A 112 -93.60 -93.21 -19.68
N SER A 113 -94.80 -92.83 -19.25
CA SER A 113 -95.17 -91.43 -18.95
C SER A 113 -94.32 -90.86 -17.80
N ASP A 114 -94.16 -91.61 -16.71
CA ASP A 114 -93.29 -91.22 -15.59
C ASP A 114 -91.83 -91.04 -16.03
N LYS A 115 -91.29 -91.98 -16.81
CA LYS A 115 -89.92 -91.89 -17.36
C LYS A 115 -89.76 -90.71 -18.31
N LEU A 116 -90.76 -90.45 -19.16
CA LEU A 116 -90.76 -89.31 -20.07
C LEU A 116 -90.76 -87.99 -19.28
N LYS A 117 -91.57 -87.90 -18.22
CA LYS A 117 -91.63 -86.73 -17.35
C LYS A 117 -90.28 -86.48 -16.64
N ILE A 118 -89.65 -87.52 -16.09
CA ILE A 118 -88.32 -87.41 -15.48
C ILE A 118 -87.29 -86.95 -16.52
N ALA A 119 -87.29 -87.52 -17.72
CA ALA A 119 -86.38 -87.12 -18.79
C ALA A 119 -86.61 -85.67 -19.26
N GLN A 120 -87.85 -85.19 -19.27
CA GLN A 120 -88.19 -83.79 -19.55
C GLN A 120 -87.71 -82.85 -18.43
N GLU A 121 -87.91 -83.22 -17.16
CA GLU A 121 -87.43 -82.46 -16.01
C GLU A 121 -85.89 -82.38 -15.99
N ASP A 122 -85.19 -83.46 -16.32
CA ASP A 122 -83.73 -83.49 -16.41
C ASP A 122 -83.19 -82.74 -17.63
N LEU A 123 -83.88 -82.77 -18.77
CA LEU A 123 -83.53 -81.94 -19.93
C LEU A 123 -83.63 -80.44 -19.59
N ALA A 124 -84.71 -80.01 -18.91
CA ALA A 124 -84.87 -78.63 -18.47
C ALA A 124 -83.76 -78.19 -17.49
N LYS A 125 -83.31 -79.08 -16.58
CA LYS A 125 -82.15 -78.82 -15.71
C LYS A 125 -80.86 -78.67 -16.51
N LEU A 126 -80.66 -79.47 -17.55
CA LEU A 126 -79.49 -79.40 -18.43
C LEU A 126 -79.46 -78.12 -19.28
N GLU A 127 -80.62 -77.65 -19.76
CA GLU A 127 -80.73 -76.35 -20.45
C GLU A 127 -80.37 -75.19 -19.51
N LEU A 128 -80.94 -75.14 -18.31
CA LEU A 128 -80.58 -74.14 -17.29
C LEU A 128 -79.09 -74.20 -16.91
N PHE A 129 -78.51 -75.40 -16.80
CA PHE A 129 -77.09 -75.57 -16.53
C PHE A 129 -76.22 -75.06 -17.69
N ARG A 130 -76.59 -75.34 -18.95
CA ARG A 130 -75.89 -74.86 -20.14
C ARG A 130 -75.89 -73.33 -20.19
N ASP A 131 -77.03 -72.70 -20.00
CA ASP A 131 -77.18 -71.25 -20.11
C ASP A 131 -76.43 -70.53 -18.95
N MET A 132 -76.47 -71.11 -17.75
CA MET A 132 -75.67 -70.63 -16.62
C MET A 132 -74.17 -70.82 -16.85
N LYS A 133 -73.76 -71.95 -17.43
CA LYS A 133 -72.36 -72.23 -17.80
C LYS A 133 -71.85 -71.20 -18.82
N GLU A 134 -72.61 -70.95 -19.90
CA GLU A 134 -72.25 -69.94 -20.91
C GLU A 134 -72.16 -68.53 -20.29
N SER A 135 -73.08 -68.17 -19.39
CA SER A 135 -73.03 -66.92 -18.63
C SER A 135 -71.76 -66.79 -17.77
N LEU A 136 -71.32 -67.88 -17.13
CA LEU A 136 -70.11 -67.91 -16.33
C LEU A 136 -68.83 -67.89 -17.17
N GLU A 137 -68.78 -68.66 -18.27
CA GLU A 137 -67.67 -68.64 -19.23
C GLU A 137 -67.49 -67.24 -19.85
N LYS A 138 -68.59 -66.58 -20.22
CA LYS A 138 -68.57 -65.20 -20.72
C LYS A 138 -68.07 -64.19 -19.68
N LYS A 139 -68.48 -64.33 -18.42
CA LYS A 139 -67.98 -63.49 -17.30
C LYS A 139 -66.50 -63.74 -17.03
N LEU A 140 -66.05 -65.00 -17.07
CA LEU A 140 -64.64 -65.36 -16.90
C LEU A 140 -63.77 -64.78 -18.03
N GLN A 141 -64.23 -64.84 -19.28
CA GLN A 141 -63.53 -64.22 -20.39
C GLN A 141 -63.47 -62.69 -20.22
N GLN A 142 -64.59 -62.03 -19.92
CA GLN A 142 -64.63 -60.58 -19.67
C GLN A 142 -63.70 -60.15 -18.51
N LEU A 143 -63.63 -60.93 -17.43
CA LEU A 143 -62.72 -60.67 -16.31
C LEU A 143 -61.25 -60.91 -16.67
N THR A 144 -60.97 -61.83 -17.58
CA THR A 144 -59.62 -62.09 -18.09
C THR A 144 -59.18 -60.97 -19.04
N ASP A 145 -60.05 -60.57 -19.97
CA ASP A 145 -59.80 -59.47 -20.91
C ASP A 145 -59.56 -58.14 -20.17
N THR A 146 -60.36 -57.84 -19.14
CA THR A 146 -60.18 -56.63 -18.32
C THR A 146 -58.93 -56.71 -17.42
N LEU A 147 -58.61 -57.88 -16.85
CA LEU A 147 -57.37 -58.07 -16.08
C LEU A 147 -56.14 -57.83 -16.96
N ASP A 148 -56.13 -58.35 -18.19
CA ASP A 148 -55.00 -58.18 -19.10
C ASP A 148 -54.93 -56.76 -19.70
N SER A 149 -56.06 -56.09 -19.96
CA SER A 149 -56.04 -54.67 -20.34
C SER A 149 -55.49 -53.77 -19.23
N GLU A 150 -55.90 -53.99 -17.97
CA GLU A 150 -55.38 -53.25 -16.81
C GLU A 150 -53.89 -53.53 -16.58
N ARG A 151 -53.44 -54.78 -16.77
CA ARG A 151 -52.00 -55.13 -16.71
C ARG A 151 -51.17 -54.39 -17.74
N VAL A 152 -51.66 -54.27 -18.99
CA VAL A 152 -50.99 -53.51 -20.05
C VAL A 152 -50.99 -52.02 -19.70
N ALA A 153 -52.14 -51.45 -19.33
CA ALA A 153 -52.26 -50.04 -18.96
C ALA A 153 -51.35 -49.66 -17.77
N HIS A 154 -51.28 -50.51 -16.74
CA HIS A 154 -50.40 -50.32 -15.58
C HIS A 154 -48.91 -50.42 -15.96
N LYS A 155 -48.55 -51.36 -16.83
CA LYS A 155 -47.17 -51.49 -17.35
C LYS A 155 -46.75 -50.24 -18.16
N ASP A 156 -47.64 -49.74 -19.00
CA ASP A 156 -47.39 -48.53 -19.79
C ASP A 156 -47.33 -47.27 -18.91
N ALA A 157 -48.16 -47.20 -17.86
CA ALA A 157 -48.11 -46.14 -16.85
C ALA A 157 -46.79 -46.13 -16.09
N ILE A 158 -46.30 -47.29 -15.63
CA ILE A 158 -44.96 -47.43 -15.03
C ILE A 158 -43.89 -46.96 -16.03
N GLY A 159 -43.89 -47.48 -17.26
CA GLY A 159 -42.90 -47.11 -18.27
C GLY A 159 -42.93 -45.62 -18.64
N MET A 160 -44.08 -44.93 -18.51
CA MET A 160 -44.18 -43.47 -18.64
C MET A 160 -43.62 -42.74 -17.42
N MET A 161 -43.86 -43.21 -16.20
CA MET A 161 -43.31 -42.62 -14.97
C MET A 161 -41.78 -42.79 -14.91
N GLU A 162 -41.26 -43.96 -15.29
CA GLU A 162 -39.82 -44.23 -15.37
C GLU A 162 -39.12 -43.30 -16.37
N ARG A 163 -39.69 -43.11 -17.57
CA ARG A 163 -39.17 -42.16 -18.57
C ARG A 163 -39.16 -40.73 -18.04
N LYS A 164 -40.26 -40.25 -17.45
CA LYS A 164 -40.33 -38.92 -16.81
C LYS A 164 -39.29 -38.76 -15.71
N PHE A 165 -39.11 -39.78 -14.87
CA PHE A 165 -38.13 -39.75 -13.78
C PHE A 165 -36.69 -39.72 -14.30
N LEU A 166 -36.37 -40.45 -15.37
CA LEU A 166 -35.07 -40.42 -16.04
C LEU A 166 -34.80 -39.05 -16.70
N GLU A 167 -35.78 -38.49 -17.39
CA GLU A 167 -35.71 -37.15 -17.99
C GLU A 167 -35.50 -36.06 -16.92
N GLU A 168 -36.26 -36.12 -15.82
CA GLU A 168 -36.14 -35.17 -14.72
C GLU A 168 -34.80 -35.31 -14.00
N LYS A 169 -34.34 -36.53 -13.74
CA LYS A 169 -33.01 -36.81 -13.17
C LYS A 169 -31.88 -36.28 -14.07
N ALA A 170 -31.98 -36.49 -15.38
CA ALA A 170 -31.02 -35.97 -16.35
C ALA A 170 -31.04 -34.42 -16.41
N ARG A 171 -32.23 -33.80 -16.31
CA ARG A 171 -32.38 -32.35 -16.22
C ARG A 171 -31.76 -31.79 -14.94
N HIS A 172 -32.07 -32.36 -13.77
CA HIS A 172 -31.49 -31.96 -12.49
C HIS A 172 -29.97 -32.10 -12.50
N GLN A 173 -29.43 -33.22 -13.01
CA GLN A 173 -27.98 -33.40 -13.16
C GLN A 173 -27.36 -32.31 -14.04
N LYS A 174 -27.96 -32.04 -15.21
CA LYS A 174 -27.48 -30.99 -16.13
C LYS A 174 -27.54 -29.59 -15.49
N ASP A 175 -28.52 -29.31 -14.64
CA ASP A 175 -28.64 -28.03 -13.94
C ASP A 175 -27.70 -27.93 -12.73
N THR A 176 -27.38 -29.04 -12.04
CA THR A 176 -26.28 -29.08 -11.05
C THR A 176 -24.93 -28.91 -11.70
N ASP A 177 -24.67 -29.55 -12.85
CA ASP A 177 -23.41 -29.44 -13.59
C ASP A 177 -23.18 -28.00 -14.07
N LYS A 178 -24.22 -27.34 -14.63
CA LYS A 178 -24.18 -25.90 -14.94
C LYS A 178 -23.89 -25.04 -13.71
N ARG A 179 -24.45 -25.37 -12.54
CA ARG A 179 -24.21 -24.60 -11.31
C ARG A 179 -22.77 -24.78 -10.84
N ILE A 180 -22.24 -25.99 -10.88
CA ILE A 180 -20.83 -26.30 -10.59
C ILE A 180 -19.92 -25.53 -11.55
N GLU A 181 -20.21 -25.51 -12.85
CA GLU A 181 -19.37 -24.82 -13.83
C GLU A 181 -19.43 -23.29 -13.67
N LYS A 182 -20.59 -22.72 -13.33
CA LYS A 182 -20.70 -21.30 -12.92
C LYS A 182 -19.84 -20.99 -11.69
N ILE A 183 -19.87 -21.84 -10.65
CA ILE A 183 -19.05 -21.66 -9.45
C ILE A 183 -17.56 -21.74 -9.78
N LYS A 184 -17.13 -22.69 -10.62
CA LYS A 184 -15.74 -22.77 -11.10
C LYS A 184 -15.34 -21.53 -11.91
N GLN A 185 -16.19 -21.06 -12.82
CA GLN A 185 -15.91 -19.87 -13.62
C GLN A 185 -15.81 -18.62 -12.73
N GLN A 186 -16.73 -18.45 -11.79
CA GLN A 186 -16.68 -17.36 -10.82
C GLN A 186 -15.43 -17.44 -9.94
N SER A 187 -15.08 -18.61 -9.41
CA SER A 187 -13.85 -18.81 -8.63
C SER A 187 -12.58 -18.48 -9.41
N ARG A 188 -12.53 -18.78 -10.72
CA ARG A 188 -11.40 -18.38 -11.60
C ARG A 188 -11.35 -16.88 -11.82
N GLU A 189 -12.51 -16.25 -12.01
CA GLU A 189 -12.61 -14.80 -12.22
C GLU A 189 -12.29 -14.04 -10.93
N ASP A 190 -12.76 -14.50 -9.77
CA ASP A 190 -12.42 -13.95 -8.46
C ASP A 190 -10.92 -14.09 -8.16
N ALA A 191 -10.33 -15.26 -8.42
CA ALA A 191 -8.89 -15.48 -8.27
C ALA A 191 -8.07 -14.56 -9.18
N ARG A 192 -8.50 -14.38 -10.45
CA ARG A 192 -7.89 -13.42 -11.37
C ARG A 192 -8.00 -11.98 -10.87
N ASN A 193 -9.18 -11.56 -10.42
CA ASN A 193 -9.40 -10.21 -9.90
C ASN A 193 -8.56 -9.92 -8.64
N VAL A 194 -8.36 -10.91 -7.77
CA VAL A 194 -7.46 -10.82 -6.61
C VAL A 194 -6.01 -10.69 -7.06
N LEU A 195 -5.54 -11.51 -8.00
CA LEU A 195 -4.18 -11.42 -8.56
C LEU A 195 -3.94 -10.07 -9.26
N ASP A 196 -4.89 -9.59 -10.05
CA ASP A 196 -4.82 -8.29 -10.72
C ASP A 196 -4.83 -7.13 -9.70
N ALA A 197 -5.58 -7.26 -8.60
CA ALA A 197 -5.59 -6.28 -7.52
C ALA A 197 -4.27 -6.24 -6.74
N ASP A 198 -3.71 -7.40 -6.38
CA ASP A 198 -2.43 -7.48 -5.68
C ASP A 198 -1.27 -7.04 -6.58
N THR A 199 -1.31 -7.37 -7.88
CA THR A 199 -0.36 -6.85 -8.88
C THR A 199 -0.42 -5.33 -8.97
N ARG A 200 -1.62 -4.72 -9.02
CA ARG A 200 -1.76 -3.25 -8.99
C ARG A 200 -1.24 -2.64 -7.68
N LYS A 201 -1.45 -3.31 -6.54
CA LYS A 201 -0.93 -2.89 -5.24
C LYS A 201 0.61 -2.92 -5.23
N ILE A 202 1.23 -4.03 -5.65
CA ILE A 202 2.69 -4.18 -5.76
C ILE A 202 3.28 -3.11 -6.69
N VAL A 203 2.67 -2.84 -7.84
CA VAL A 203 3.11 -1.76 -8.75
C VAL A 203 3.02 -0.37 -8.09
N THR A 204 1.96 -0.12 -7.31
CA THR A 204 1.76 1.14 -6.59
C THR A 204 2.78 1.30 -5.46
N ASP A 205 3.03 0.25 -4.67
CA ASP A 205 4.03 0.25 -3.61
C ASP A 205 5.46 0.35 -4.19
N ASN A 206 5.77 -0.33 -5.29
CA ASN A 206 7.06 -0.18 -5.99
C ASN A 206 7.28 1.24 -6.51
N LYS A 207 6.23 1.90 -7.04
CA LYS A 207 6.30 3.31 -7.41
C LYS A 207 6.56 4.20 -6.19
N ARG A 208 5.83 4.01 -5.10
CA ARG A 208 5.99 4.76 -3.84
C ARG A 208 7.39 4.57 -3.24
N MET A 209 7.91 3.35 -3.20
CA MET A 209 9.27 3.05 -2.75
C MET A 209 10.33 3.67 -3.68
N GLY A 210 10.09 3.68 -4.98
CA GLY A 210 10.97 4.35 -5.95
C GLY A 210 10.99 5.88 -5.82
N GLU A 211 9.85 6.49 -5.47
CA GLU A 211 9.75 7.92 -5.16
C GLU A 211 10.45 8.27 -3.84
N GLU A 212 10.22 7.47 -2.79
CA GLU A 212 10.92 7.59 -1.49
C GLU A 212 12.44 7.43 -1.64
N LEU A 213 12.91 6.43 -2.40
CA LEU A 213 14.33 6.22 -2.65
C LEU A 213 14.97 7.42 -3.39
N ARG A 214 14.27 8.00 -4.37
CA ARG A 214 14.74 9.22 -5.06
C ARG A 214 14.84 10.41 -4.12
N PHE A 215 13.85 10.57 -3.24
CA PHE A 215 13.86 11.62 -2.22
C PHE A 215 15.03 11.46 -1.25
N GLN A 216 15.23 10.25 -0.70
CA GLN A 216 16.36 9.94 0.19
C GLN A 216 17.73 10.13 -0.50
N LEU A 217 17.86 9.76 -1.79
CA LEU A 217 19.06 10.04 -2.58
C LEU A 217 19.31 11.54 -2.72
N GLN A 218 18.28 12.32 -3.08
CA GLN A 218 18.40 13.79 -3.17
C GLN A 218 18.81 14.41 -1.83
N THR A 219 18.15 14.04 -0.72
CA THR A 219 18.52 14.54 0.62
C THR A 219 19.95 14.13 1.01
N THR A 220 20.40 12.94 0.62
CA THR A 220 21.79 12.49 0.85
C THR A 220 22.78 13.30 0.01
N GLU A 221 22.45 13.62 -1.24
CA GLU A 221 23.26 14.52 -2.08
C GLU A 221 23.34 15.95 -1.53
N GLU A 222 22.23 16.47 -0.99
CA GLU A 222 22.19 17.80 -0.35
C GLU A 222 23.03 17.82 0.93
N LEU A 223 22.82 16.86 1.84
CA LEU A 223 23.60 16.73 3.07
C LEU A 223 25.10 16.48 2.83
N THR A 224 25.46 15.78 1.75
CA THR A 224 26.88 15.59 1.39
C THR A 224 27.51 16.85 0.81
N LYS A 225 26.78 17.67 0.03
CA LYS A 225 27.24 19.01 -0.40
C LYS A 225 27.46 19.92 0.81
N ASP A 226 26.50 19.97 1.73
CA ASP A 226 26.60 20.77 2.96
C ASP A 226 27.76 20.31 3.86
N LYS A 227 27.93 19.00 4.03
CA LYS A 227 29.09 18.42 4.74
C LYS A 227 30.41 18.88 4.12
N ILE A 228 30.56 18.82 2.79
CA ILE A 228 31.78 19.25 2.09
C ILE A 228 32.02 20.76 2.29
N ALA A 229 30.97 21.58 2.21
CA ALA A 229 31.06 23.02 2.44
C ALA A 229 31.47 23.35 3.89
N LEU A 230 30.88 22.68 4.88
CA LEU A 230 31.22 22.83 6.30
C LEU A 230 32.64 22.32 6.61
N GLU A 231 33.07 21.22 6.00
CA GLU A 231 34.45 20.73 6.11
C GLU A 231 35.46 21.71 5.51
N HIS A 232 35.15 22.34 4.37
CA HIS A 232 35.98 23.38 3.76
C HIS A 232 36.06 24.61 4.67
N LEU A 233 34.92 25.14 5.13
CA LEU A 233 34.87 26.27 6.06
C LEU A 233 35.64 25.98 7.37
N THR A 234 35.49 24.77 7.92
CA THR A 234 36.23 24.34 9.12
C THR A 234 37.73 24.29 8.89
N LYS A 235 38.19 23.89 7.68
CA LYS A 235 39.61 23.93 7.31
C LYS A 235 40.11 25.38 7.20
N SER A 236 39.37 26.26 6.51
CA SER A 236 39.71 27.68 6.39
C SER A 236 39.80 28.37 7.75
N LEU A 237 38.80 28.23 8.62
CA LEU A 237 38.79 28.81 9.96
C LEU A 237 39.92 28.28 10.84
N LYS A 238 40.29 27.00 10.72
CA LYS A 238 41.47 26.45 11.42
C LYS A 238 42.77 27.08 10.93
N CYS A 239 42.93 27.28 9.63
CA CYS A 239 44.07 28.00 9.07
C CYS A 239 44.11 29.48 9.52
N GLU A 240 42.97 30.16 9.54
CA GLU A 240 42.86 31.54 10.04
C GLU A 240 43.24 31.63 11.52
N ILE A 241 42.71 30.75 12.38
CA ILE A 241 43.07 30.67 13.81
C ILE A 241 44.57 30.47 13.99
N GLN A 242 45.18 29.56 13.21
CA GLN A 242 46.63 29.32 13.26
C GLN A 242 47.43 30.58 12.87
N VAL A 243 47.06 31.24 11.77
CA VAL A 243 47.69 32.50 11.32
C VAL A 243 47.52 33.62 12.36
N HIS A 244 46.37 33.68 13.03
CA HIS A 244 46.14 34.63 14.13
C HIS A 244 47.03 34.32 15.34
N ALA A 245 47.15 33.06 15.76
CA ALA A 245 48.03 32.65 16.85
C ALA A 245 49.52 32.93 16.54
N ASP A 246 49.97 32.63 15.33
CA ASP A 246 51.34 32.92 14.87
C ASP A 246 51.61 34.44 14.84
N LYS A 247 50.62 35.24 14.43
CA LYS A 247 50.68 36.72 14.45
C LYS A 247 50.76 37.28 15.86
N GLU A 248 49.98 36.75 16.81
CA GLU A 248 50.05 37.11 18.23
C GLU A 248 51.42 36.75 18.84
N LEU A 249 51.96 35.58 18.49
CA LEU A 249 53.30 35.16 18.92
C LEU A 249 54.40 36.10 18.39
N GLU A 250 54.33 36.50 17.11
CA GLU A 250 55.28 37.48 16.56
C GLU A 250 55.13 38.88 17.17
N TYR A 251 53.90 39.36 17.41
CA TYR A 251 53.71 40.60 18.17
C TYR A 251 54.25 40.51 19.60
N ALA A 252 54.09 39.37 20.28
CA ALA A 252 54.66 39.15 21.61
C ALA A 252 56.19 39.16 21.57
N LYS A 253 56.84 38.51 20.59
CA LYS A 253 58.30 38.57 20.37
C LYS A 253 58.76 40.01 20.10
N TYR A 254 58.06 40.74 19.23
CA TYR A 254 58.38 42.13 18.91
C TYR A 254 58.23 43.05 20.13
N GLY A 255 57.15 42.92 20.88
CA GLY A 255 56.92 43.63 22.14
C GLY A 255 57.97 43.31 23.21
N GLN A 256 58.42 42.06 23.32
CA GLN A 256 59.56 41.70 24.18
C GLN A 256 60.86 42.36 23.71
N LYS A 257 61.15 42.38 22.40
CA LYS A 257 62.34 43.04 21.84
C LYS A 257 62.32 44.54 22.13
N GLN A 258 61.22 45.22 21.84
CA GLN A 258 61.03 46.65 22.16
C GLN A 258 61.15 46.90 23.66
N THR A 259 60.58 46.05 24.52
CA THR A 259 60.70 46.19 25.98
C THR A 259 62.15 46.06 26.46
N ARG A 260 62.95 45.16 25.86
CA ARG A 260 64.39 45.04 26.14
C ARG A 260 65.16 46.28 25.68
N GLU A 261 64.87 46.77 24.48
CA GLU A 261 65.47 47.98 23.92
C GLU A 261 65.15 49.23 24.76
N ILE A 262 63.88 49.43 25.14
CA ILE A 262 63.44 50.49 26.05
C ILE A 262 64.19 50.39 27.39
N LYS A 263 64.30 49.19 27.99
CA LYS A 263 65.07 49.00 29.24
C LYS A 263 66.55 49.32 29.07
N GLN A 264 67.18 48.96 27.95
CA GLN A 264 68.57 49.30 27.66
C GLN A 264 68.76 50.80 27.44
N LEU A 265 67.87 51.46 26.71
CA LEU A 265 67.89 52.91 26.51
C LEU A 265 67.66 53.66 27.83
N GLN A 266 66.69 53.23 28.66
CA GLN A 266 66.48 53.77 30.00
C GLN A 266 67.69 53.57 30.92
N ALA A 267 68.38 52.44 30.84
CA ALA A 267 69.62 52.22 31.59
C ALA A 267 70.75 53.16 31.11
N LYS A 268 70.90 53.35 29.79
CA LYS A 268 71.83 54.35 29.22
C LYS A 268 71.50 55.77 29.68
N VAL A 269 70.22 56.16 29.63
CA VAL A 269 69.74 57.46 30.13
C VAL A 269 70.09 57.63 31.60
N LYS A 270 69.79 56.66 32.48
CA LYS A 270 70.16 56.72 33.91
C LYS A 270 71.66 56.81 34.16
N THR A 271 72.49 56.12 33.37
CA THR A 271 73.94 56.22 33.48
C THR A 271 74.44 57.61 33.03
N LEU A 272 73.87 58.15 31.94
CA LEU A 272 74.19 59.50 31.46
C LEU A 272 73.73 60.56 32.48
N GLU A 273 72.52 60.47 33.01
CA GLU A 273 72.00 61.31 34.10
C GLU A 273 72.93 61.26 35.33
N LYS A 274 73.37 60.06 35.75
CA LYS A 274 74.31 59.92 36.87
C LYS A 274 75.67 60.56 36.57
N SER A 275 76.20 60.38 35.36
CA SER A 275 77.46 61.00 34.95
C SER A 275 77.35 62.53 34.85
N LEU A 276 76.20 63.04 34.39
CA LEU A 276 75.91 64.46 34.33
C LEU A 276 75.78 65.05 35.74
N CYS A 277 75.08 64.38 36.65
CA CYS A 277 75.02 64.79 38.07
C CYS A 277 76.41 64.79 38.72
N GLN A 278 77.26 63.80 38.43
CA GLN A 278 78.66 63.78 38.90
C GLN A 278 79.48 64.96 38.36
N VAL A 279 79.34 65.26 37.06
CA VAL A 279 79.99 66.42 36.42
C VAL A 279 79.47 67.73 37.01
N VAL A 280 78.16 67.89 37.20
CA VAL A 280 77.55 69.07 37.83
C VAL A 280 78.03 69.23 39.28
N HIS A 281 78.05 68.17 40.09
CA HIS A 281 78.57 68.24 41.46
C HIS A 281 80.08 68.56 41.50
N ALA A 282 80.86 68.06 40.54
CA ALA A 282 82.27 68.41 40.41
C ALA A 282 82.44 69.90 40.07
N PHE A 283 81.67 70.41 39.09
CA PHE A 283 81.65 71.83 38.74
C PHE A 283 81.14 72.73 39.88
N GLU A 284 80.14 72.30 40.65
CA GLU A 284 79.65 73.05 41.81
C GLU A 284 80.70 73.09 42.93
N LYS A 285 81.37 71.97 43.19
CA LYS A 285 82.49 71.90 44.14
C LYS A 285 83.67 72.77 43.70
N GLU A 286 84.04 72.71 42.42
CA GLU A 286 85.09 73.54 41.84
C GLU A 286 84.72 75.02 41.89
N LYS A 287 83.47 75.38 41.57
CA LYS A 287 82.94 76.75 41.69
C LYS A 287 83.01 77.27 43.13
N VAL A 288 82.70 76.45 44.14
CA VAL A 288 82.81 76.84 45.56
C VAL A 288 84.28 76.96 45.99
N LEU A 289 85.16 76.06 45.54
CA LEU A 289 86.61 76.17 45.77
C LEU A 289 87.20 77.43 45.12
N LEU A 290 86.76 77.76 43.90
CA LEU A 290 87.18 78.97 43.20
C LEU A 290 86.65 80.22 43.90
N ALA A 291 85.38 80.24 44.30
CA ALA A 291 84.77 81.35 45.03
C ALA A 291 85.48 81.61 46.37
N THR A 292 85.71 80.58 47.17
CA THR A 292 86.44 80.70 48.45
C THR A 292 87.93 81.04 48.27
N LYS A 293 88.55 80.69 47.13
CA LYS A 293 89.89 81.17 46.77
C LYS A 293 89.86 82.66 46.43
N THR A 294 88.93 83.11 45.60
CA THR A 294 88.79 84.54 45.25
C THR A 294 88.36 85.40 46.44
N GLU A 295 87.60 84.86 47.38
CA GLU A 295 87.22 85.54 48.62
C GLU A 295 88.45 85.78 49.50
N LYS A 296 89.31 84.77 49.69
CA LYS A 296 90.59 84.92 50.40
C LYS A 296 91.54 85.91 49.71
N GLU A 297 91.68 85.82 48.39
CA GLU A 297 92.49 86.77 47.60
C GLU A 297 91.97 88.21 47.75
N LEU A 298 90.65 88.39 47.88
CA LEU A 298 90.03 89.71 48.08
C LEU A 298 90.16 90.20 49.52
N ASP A 299 90.11 89.32 50.52
CA ASP A 299 90.41 89.62 51.93
C ASP A 299 91.88 90.03 52.11
N ASP A 300 92.82 89.31 51.48
CA ASP A 300 94.25 89.65 51.50
C ASP A 300 94.50 91.03 50.85
N VAL A 301 93.91 91.30 49.68
CA VAL A 301 93.95 92.63 49.04
C VAL A 301 93.26 93.71 49.88
N SER A 302 92.21 93.37 50.63
CA SER A 302 91.52 94.29 51.53
C SER A 302 92.39 94.64 52.74
N LEU A 303 93.09 93.66 53.32
CA LEU A 303 94.08 93.84 54.39
C LEU A 303 95.24 94.72 53.92
N ASP A 304 95.78 94.49 52.72
CA ASP A 304 96.81 95.32 52.11
C ASP A 304 96.30 96.76 51.86
N ALA A 305 95.09 96.91 51.33
CA ALA A 305 94.46 98.22 51.13
C ALA A 305 94.24 98.97 52.46
N ASP A 306 93.89 98.27 53.54
CA ASP A 306 93.77 98.86 54.87
C ASP A 306 95.12 99.19 55.52
N GLY A 307 96.14 98.36 55.29
CA GLY A 307 97.54 98.66 55.64
C GLY A 307 98.02 99.94 54.96
N LEU A 308 97.83 100.03 53.65
CA LEU A 308 98.13 101.21 52.83
C LEU A 308 97.32 102.45 53.28
N ARG A 309 96.03 102.30 53.59
CA ARG A 309 95.21 103.39 54.16
C ARG A 309 95.74 103.88 55.51
N LYS A 310 96.19 102.99 56.39
CA LYS A 310 96.83 103.36 57.68
C LYS A 310 98.16 104.08 57.46
N LEU A 311 99.00 103.58 56.56
CA LEU A 311 100.28 104.21 56.19
C LEU A 311 100.09 105.61 55.59
N LEU A 312 99.11 105.78 54.71
CA LEU A 312 98.77 107.06 54.09
C LEU A 312 98.18 108.07 55.11
N LYS A 313 97.46 107.60 56.13
CA LYS A 313 97.03 108.44 57.27
C LYS A 313 98.23 108.91 58.13
N LEU A 314 99.22 108.04 58.39
CA LEU A 314 100.45 108.40 59.09
C LEU A 314 101.26 109.42 58.29
N LYS A 315 101.49 109.18 56.99
CA LYS A 315 102.19 110.13 56.11
C LYS A 315 101.48 111.48 56.04
N ASN A 316 100.14 111.51 55.96
CA ASN A 316 99.39 112.77 56.06
C ASN A 316 99.46 113.45 57.44
N LYS A 317 99.76 112.72 58.52
CA LYS A 317 100.01 113.32 59.85
C LYS A 317 101.39 113.99 59.88
N GLU A 318 102.42 113.33 59.34
CA GLU A 318 103.76 113.91 59.14
C GLU A 318 103.72 115.14 58.21
N LEU A 319 103.01 115.05 57.08
CA LEU A 319 102.87 116.15 56.11
C LEU A 319 102.18 117.38 56.73
N ARG A 320 101.23 117.19 57.65
CA ARG A 320 100.62 118.28 58.44
C ARG A 320 101.56 118.86 59.49
N ASN A 321 102.44 118.05 60.09
CA ASN A 321 103.52 118.56 60.94
C ASN A 321 104.53 119.39 60.13
N MET A 322 104.97 118.90 58.96
CA MET A 322 105.86 119.66 58.07
C MET A 322 105.21 120.97 57.59
N LYS A 323 103.92 120.97 57.23
CA LYS A 323 103.21 122.21 56.86
C LYS A 323 103.14 123.23 58.00
N ARG A 324 102.93 122.79 59.25
CA ARG A 324 102.99 123.69 60.41
C ARG A 324 104.40 124.26 60.61
N LEU A 325 105.42 123.42 60.52
CA LEU A 325 106.82 123.84 60.67
C LEU A 325 107.26 124.84 59.57
N ALA A 326 106.79 124.64 58.34
CA ALA A 326 107.03 125.57 57.22
C ALA A 326 106.32 126.91 57.41
N GLN A 327 105.11 126.93 57.97
CA GLN A 327 104.39 128.17 58.29
C GLN A 327 105.14 128.99 59.35
N THR A 328 105.66 128.36 60.41
CA THR A 328 106.42 129.06 61.46
C THR A 328 107.72 129.71 60.93
N ILE A 329 108.32 129.17 59.86
CA ILE A 329 109.52 129.76 59.22
C ILE A 329 109.14 130.95 58.32
N LEU A 330 107.96 130.93 57.69
CA LEU A 330 107.45 132.05 56.89
C LEU A 330 107.08 133.25 57.79
N ASP A 331 106.39 133.00 58.89
CA ASP A 331 105.93 134.05 59.82
C ASP A 331 107.10 134.76 60.54
N GLN A 332 108.31 134.18 60.55
CA GLN A 332 109.52 134.82 61.11
C GLN A 332 110.34 135.65 60.11
N ARG A 333 109.90 135.79 58.84
CA ARG A 333 110.71 136.44 57.78
C ARG A 333 110.15 137.75 57.19
N THR A 334 108.98 138.22 57.63
CA THR A 334 108.32 139.40 57.02
C THR A 334 108.32 140.70 57.85
N ASP A 335 108.83 140.70 59.08
CA ASP A 335 108.85 141.91 59.95
C ASP A 335 110.10 142.80 59.79
N VAL A 336 111.05 142.49 58.89
CA VAL A 336 112.35 143.19 58.78
C VAL A 336 112.57 143.88 57.41
N SER A 337 111.53 144.04 56.58
CA SER A 337 111.65 144.74 55.29
C SER A 337 110.45 145.62 54.97
N ALA A 338 110.29 146.66 55.79
CA ALA A 338 109.44 147.78 55.48
C ALA A 338 110.05 148.67 54.36
N SER A 339 109.18 149.22 53.51
CA SER A 339 109.28 150.60 53.02
C SER A 339 110.51 151.02 52.19
N LYS A 340 110.40 150.98 50.86
CA LYS A 340 110.38 152.15 49.93
C LYS A 340 110.95 151.86 48.54
N SER A 341 110.33 152.55 47.58
CA SER A 341 110.74 152.75 46.18
C SER A 341 110.74 151.52 45.26
N SER A 342 110.52 151.65 43.96
CA SER A 342 109.88 152.68 43.11
C SER A 342 110.10 152.24 41.66
N ARG A 343 109.09 152.33 40.77
CA ARG A 343 109.19 152.54 39.28
C ARG A 343 110.42 151.90 38.58
N CYS A 344 110.32 150.94 37.66
CA CYS A 344 109.51 150.79 36.43
C CYS A 344 109.58 149.28 36.05
N HIS A 345 109.04 148.71 34.96
CA HIS A 345 108.71 149.23 33.63
C HIS A 345 107.70 148.28 32.93
N ASP A 346 107.11 148.79 31.86
CA ASP A 346 106.07 148.23 30.98
C ASP A 346 106.10 146.73 30.57
N THR A 347 104.97 146.36 29.94
CA THR A 347 104.80 145.61 28.66
C THR A 347 104.07 144.25 28.71
N VAL A 348 103.05 144.14 27.84
CA VAL A 348 102.34 142.93 27.36
C VAL A 348 101.52 142.15 28.43
N GLY A 349 100.21 141.94 28.33
CA GLY A 349 99.25 142.18 27.24
C GLY A 349 98.70 140.86 26.68
N VAL A 350 97.37 140.74 26.57
CA VAL A 350 96.63 139.61 25.95
C VAL A 350 96.82 138.24 26.60
N PHE A 351 95.82 137.74 27.34
CA PHE A 351 95.45 136.30 27.36
C PHE A 351 94.04 136.00 27.94
N VAL A 352 93.19 137.02 28.20
CA VAL A 352 91.78 136.86 28.62
C VAL A 352 90.86 136.58 27.40
N GLN A 353 91.29 135.67 26.51
CA GLN A 353 90.58 135.31 25.28
C GLN A 353 90.62 133.80 24.96
N VAL A 354 91.05 132.94 25.90
CA VAL A 354 91.20 131.49 25.64
C VAL A 354 90.27 130.61 26.48
N GLU A 355 89.98 130.96 27.74
CA GLU A 355 89.02 130.17 28.56
C GLU A 355 87.57 130.24 28.04
N GLN A 356 87.18 131.32 27.36
CA GLN A 356 85.85 131.44 26.75
C GLN A 356 85.75 130.70 25.38
N PHE A 357 86.88 130.32 24.76
CA PHE A 357 86.92 129.64 23.46
C PHE A 357 87.00 128.11 23.56
N PHE A 358 87.60 127.60 24.65
CA PHE A 358 87.67 126.16 24.93
C PHE A 358 86.30 125.53 25.22
N LEU A 359 85.37 126.29 25.82
CA LEU A 359 84.01 125.83 26.09
C LEU A 359 83.14 125.79 24.81
N ASP A 360 83.32 126.75 23.90
CA ASP A 360 82.59 126.80 22.62
C ASP A 360 83.05 125.71 21.64
N SER A 361 84.36 125.38 21.68
CA SER A 361 84.95 124.28 20.92
C SER A 361 84.37 122.89 21.27
N LEU A 362 83.82 122.70 22.48
CA LEU A 362 83.24 121.43 22.91
C LEU A 362 81.77 121.24 22.46
N ASP A 363 81.01 122.30 22.26
CA ASP A 363 79.64 122.19 21.72
C ASP A 363 79.64 122.06 20.18
N MET A 364 80.61 122.64 19.47
CA MET A 364 80.76 122.44 18.03
C MET A 364 81.07 120.97 17.67
N VAL A 365 81.88 120.26 18.46
CA VAL A 365 82.16 118.82 18.27
C VAL A 365 80.93 117.95 18.62
N LYS A 366 80.13 118.34 19.63
CA LYS A 366 78.86 117.65 19.93
C LYS A 366 77.84 117.77 18.80
N GLN A 367 77.72 118.93 18.17
CA GLN A 367 76.78 119.12 17.06
C GLN A 367 77.23 118.36 15.80
N GLN A 368 78.53 118.34 15.50
CA GLN A 368 79.07 117.53 14.38
C GLN A 368 78.78 116.02 14.55
N LEU A 369 78.85 115.48 15.77
CA LEU A 369 78.58 114.06 16.05
C LEU A 369 77.08 113.69 15.93
N VAL A 370 76.18 114.67 16.05
CA VAL A 370 74.73 114.51 15.85
C VAL A 370 74.40 114.55 14.35
N ASP A 371 75.01 115.45 13.59
CA ASP A 371 74.78 115.58 12.15
C ASP A 371 75.39 114.44 11.33
N GLU A 372 76.54 113.87 11.73
CA GLU A 372 77.05 112.63 11.11
C GLU A 372 76.08 111.46 11.27
N ARG A 373 75.57 111.23 12.50
CA ARG A 373 74.57 110.17 12.75
C ARG A 373 73.28 110.37 11.96
N LYS A 374 72.89 111.62 11.73
CA LYS A 374 71.71 111.96 10.92
C LYS A 374 71.94 111.68 9.43
N ARG A 375 73.11 112.07 8.90
CA ARG A 375 73.51 111.78 7.51
C ARG A 375 73.66 110.28 7.24
N THR A 376 74.15 109.48 8.18
CA THR A 376 74.18 108.01 8.02
C THR A 376 72.78 107.39 8.04
N ALA A 377 71.86 107.89 8.89
CA ALA A 377 70.51 107.35 9.01
C ALA A 377 69.59 107.67 7.83
N ASP A 378 69.82 108.78 7.13
CA ASP A 378 69.04 109.14 5.95
C ASP A 378 69.61 108.54 4.65
N ALA A 379 70.91 108.19 4.61
CA ALA A 379 71.48 107.38 3.52
C ALA A 379 70.97 105.93 3.51
N GLU A 380 70.72 105.35 4.69
CA GLU A 380 70.24 103.95 4.82
C GLU A 380 68.77 103.78 4.36
N LYS A 381 67.95 104.84 4.41
CA LYS A 381 66.52 104.80 4.03
C LYS A 381 66.25 104.89 2.53
N VAL A 382 67.24 105.26 1.71
CA VAL A 382 67.06 105.46 0.25
C VAL A 382 67.33 104.17 -0.55
N GLN A 383 67.97 103.15 0.03
CA GLN A 383 68.27 101.89 -0.65
C GLN A 383 67.19 100.80 -0.55
N ASP A 384 66.19 100.93 0.32
CA ASP A 384 65.12 99.91 0.51
C ASP A 384 63.80 100.19 -0.25
N ALA A 385 63.73 101.28 -1.02
CA ALA A 385 62.52 101.71 -1.71
C ALA A 385 62.30 101.05 -3.09
N LYS A 386 62.75 99.81 -3.31
CA LYS A 386 62.56 99.08 -4.58
C LYS A 386 62.18 97.60 -4.37
N LEU A 387 61.06 97.22 -4.99
CA LEU A 387 60.55 95.86 -5.26
C LEU A 387 59.79 95.12 -4.14
N THR A 388 58.56 95.60 -3.91
CA THR A 388 57.25 94.92 -4.11
C THR A 388 56.93 93.52 -3.56
N PRO A 389 55.65 93.25 -3.19
CA PRO A 389 55.29 92.16 -2.27
C PRO A 389 54.40 91.06 -2.88
N ALA A 390 54.79 89.80 -2.70
CA ALA A 390 53.93 88.64 -2.87
C ALA A 390 54.25 87.56 -1.81
N GLU A 391 53.37 86.57 -1.66
CA GLU A 391 53.65 85.29 -0.95
C GLU A 391 53.84 85.33 0.58
N ARG A 392 52.95 86.03 1.31
CA ARG A 392 52.75 85.75 2.75
C ARG A 392 51.90 84.48 2.96
N GLY A 393 52.56 83.32 2.94
CA GLY A 393 51.97 82.00 3.18
C GLY A 393 51.84 81.61 4.67
N LEU A 394 50.58 81.55 5.11
CA LEU A 394 49.99 81.06 6.37
C LEU A 394 50.77 80.00 7.21
N LYS A 395 50.72 80.17 8.54
CA LYS A 395 51.15 79.21 9.58
C LYS A 395 49.94 78.49 10.20
N PHE A 396 50.11 77.28 10.75
CA PHE A 396 49.31 76.74 11.88
C PHE A 396 50.08 75.61 12.65
N PRO A 397 49.70 75.19 13.88
CA PRO A 397 50.65 75.21 15.01
C PRO A 397 50.87 73.88 15.76
N ARG A 398 51.80 73.86 16.73
CA ARG A 398 51.92 72.79 17.77
C ARG A 398 52.06 73.38 19.18
N LEU A 399 51.49 72.68 20.16
CA LEU A 399 51.57 73.01 21.59
C LEU A 399 52.56 72.08 22.33
N LYS A 400 53.48 72.71 23.08
CA LYS A 400 53.93 72.46 24.47
C LYS A 400 53.87 71.00 24.99
N THR A 401 54.93 70.47 25.61
CA THR A 401 55.41 70.84 26.98
C THR A 401 56.95 70.68 27.12
N ARG A 402 57.72 71.65 27.66
CA ARG A 402 57.99 71.99 29.10
C ARG A 402 59.13 71.10 29.70
N SER A 403 60.24 71.58 30.30
CA SER A 403 60.75 72.95 30.55
C SER A 403 62.21 72.97 31.04
N SER A 404 62.96 74.02 30.69
CA SER A 404 63.95 74.68 31.56
C SER A 404 63.97 76.19 31.21
N ALA A 405 64.35 77.04 32.16
CA ALA A 405 63.98 78.48 32.16
C ALA A 405 65.06 79.42 31.59
N GLY A 406 64.65 80.62 31.11
CA GLY A 406 65.60 81.73 30.92
C GLY A 406 65.37 82.71 29.75
N ASN A 407 64.28 83.48 29.79
CA ASN A 407 64.09 84.82 29.14
C ASN A 407 64.26 85.04 27.61
N GLN A 408 63.20 85.66 27.04
CA GLN A 408 63.17 86.63 25.91
C GLN A 408 63.60 86.10 24.51
N GLN A 409 62.66 85.87 23.57
CA GLN A 409 62.06 86.83 22.61
C GLN A 409 63.05 87.43 21.57
N PRO A 410 62.60 87.71 20.32
CA PRO A 410 62.14 86.79 19.27
C PRO A 410 63.08 86.84 18.03
N PRO A 411 62.84 86.06 16.94
CA PRO A 411 63.73 86.07 15.77
C PRO A 411 63.74 87.42 15.03
N LEU A 412 64.93 87.92 14.74
CA LEU A 412 65.18 89.17 14.03
C LEU A 412 64.81 89.07 12.53
N GLY A 413 64.47 90.21 11.94
CA GLY A 413 64.01 90.32 10.56
C GLY A 413 65.15 90.36 9.52
N PRO A 414 64.81 90.43 8.22
CA PRO A 414 65.79 90.38 7.13
C PRO A 414 66.50 91.73 6.93
N ARG A 415 67.35 92.13 7.89
CA ARG A 415 68.41 93.15 7.77
C ARG A 415 69.19 93.25 9.08
N ASP A 416 70.01 92.24 9.35
CA ASP A 416 71.00 92.27 10.42
C ASP A 416 72.37 91.84 9.92
N LYS A 417 73.42 92.41 10.51
CA LYS A 417 74.81 92.17 10.13
C LYS A 417 75.20 90.76 10.55
N VAL A 418 75.57 89.91 9.59
CA VAL A 418 75.95 88.51 9.85
C VAL A 418 77.27 88.48 10.62
N ASP A 419 77.18 88.30 11.93
CA ASP A 419 78.34 88.14 12.81
C ASP A 419 78.90 86.71 12.67
N LEU A 420 80.22 86.57 12.53
CA LEU A 420 80.90 85.31 12.15
C LEU A 420 80.60 84.13 13.11
N ARG A 421 80.17 84.45 14.33
CA ARG A 421 79.82 83.49 15.38
C ARG A 421 78.46 82.79 15.17
N ALA A 422 77.58 83.34 14.31
CA ALA A 422 76.24 82.79 14.06
C ALA A 422 76.18 81.72 12.95
N LEU A 423 77.24 81.58 12.13
CA LEU A 423 77.33 80.59 11.06
C LEU A 423 77.65 79.19 11.58
N THR A 424 77.10 78.14 10.95
CA THR A 424 77.51 76.74 11.19
C THR A 424 78.89 76.45 10.60
N TRP A 425 79.52 75.33 10.99
CA TRP A 425 80.89 74.99 10.54
C TRP A 425 81.01 74.85 9.01
N GLU A 426 80.05 74.20 8.35
CA GLU A 426 80.03 74.02 6.89
C GLU A 426 79.86 75.36 6.14
N GLU A 427 79.08 76.28 6.71
CA GLU A 427 78.89 77.62 6.13
C GLU A 427 80.14 78.49 6.30
N ARG A 428 80.84 78.38 7.44
CA ARG A 428 82.16 79.02 7.64
C ARG A 428 83.19 78.48 6.66
N GLU A 429 83.21 77.18 6.39
CA GLU A 429 84.11 76.58 5.40
C GLU A 429 83.80 77.11 3.99
N ARG A 430 82.51 77.22 3.62
CA ARG A 430 82.09 77.77 2.32
C ARG A 430 82.48 79.25 2.17
N VAL A 431 82.35 80.05 3.24
CA VAL A 431 82.84 81.44 3.28
C VAL A 431 84.37 81.49 3.16
N LEU A 432 85.12 80.62 3.84
CA LEU A 432 86.58 80.55 3.74
C LEU A 432 87.06 80.15 2.34
N ARG A 433 86.41 79.18 1.68
CA ARG A 433 86.70 78.80 0.28
C ARG A 433 86.46 79.98 -0.68
N LEU A 434 85.39 80.74 -0.49
CA LEU A 434 85.12 81.98 -1.24
C LEU A 434 86.13 83.10 -0.91
N LEU A 435 86.61 83.19 0.33
CA LEU A 435 87.65 84.13 0.74
C LEU A 435 88.99 83.81 0.05
N PHE A 436 89.42 82.55 0.07
CA PHE A 436 90.64 82.10 -0.61
C PHE A 436 90.56 82.29 -2.13
N ALA A 437 89.41 81.97 -2.76
CA ALA A 437 89.21 82.24 -4.18
C ALA A 437 89.30 83.75 -4.52
N LYS A 438 88.88 84.63 -3.60
CA LYS A 438 88.92 86.09 -3.79
C LYS A 438 90.28 86.71 -3.45
N ILE A 439 91.02 86.16 -2.49
CA ILE A 439 92.41 86.56 -2.17
C ILE A 439 93.35 86.15 -3.31
N ASN A 440 93.21 84.92 -3.81
CA ASN A 440 94.02 84.41 -4.93
C ASN A 440 93.66 85.02 -6.29
N SER A 441 92.63 85.87 -6.37
CA SER A 441 92.26 86.65 -7.57
C SER A 441 92.67 88.13 -7.50
N ILE A 442 93.27 88.59 -6.39
CA ILE A 442 93.60 90.01 -6.17
C ILE A 442 95.10 90.22 -5.84
N GLN A 443 95.84 89.17 -5.44
CA GLN A 443 97.29 89.25 -5.20
C GLN A 443 98.09 88.55 -6.31
N GLY A 444 98.04 89.09 -7.53
CA GLY A 444 98.65 88.51 -8.73
C GLY A 444 99.40 89.51 -9.60
N PHE A 445 100.41 90.20 -9.06
CA PHE A 445 101.35 91.00 -9.85
C PHE A 445 102.68 91.24 -9.09
N LEU A 446 103.71 90.44 -9.42
CA LEU A 446 105.18 90.70 -9.41
C LEU A 446 106.00 89.38 -9.21
N ASP A 447 106.84 89.06 -10.22
CA ASP A 447 108.07 88.22 -10.31
C ASP A 447 108.21 86.93 -9.43
N VAL A 448 108.33 85.66 -9.91
CA VAL A 448 109.15 85.01 -10.97
C VAL A 448 110.69 85.07 -10.71
N PRO A 449 111.50 83.97 -10.73
CA PRO A 449 111.33 82.57 -10.26
C PRO A 449 112.53 82.10 -9.32
N PRO A 450 113.21 80.92 -9.48
CA PRO A 450 113.22 79.73 -8.60
C PRO A 450 114.66 79.42 -8.04
N PRO A 451 115.17 78.16 -7.88
CA PRO A 451 114.65 76.84 -7.47
C PRO A 451 115.40 76.30 -6.20
N LEU A 452 115.25 74.98 -5.89
CA LEU A 452 116.16 74.01 -5.20
C LEU A 452 115.29 72.98 -4.45
N ASP A 453 115.19 71.71 -4.86
CA ASP A 453 116.15 70.58 -4.80
C ASP A 453 116.20 69.81 -3.45
N ASP A 454 115.54 68.64 -3.50
CA ASP A 454 116.13 67.30 -3.31
C ASP A 454 116.35 66.70 -1.90
N ALA A 455 116.44 65.36 -1.90
CA ALA A 455 116.89 64.42 -0.86
C ALA A 455 115.96 64.18 0.36
N ARG A 456 115.25 63.03 0.44
CA ARG A 456 115.67 61.73 1.07
C ARG A 456 115.45 61.70 2.61
N SER A 457 115.07 60.59 3.26
CA SER A 457 114.73 59.22 2.81
C SER A 457 114.22 58.35 3.98
N SER A 458 113.38 57.33 3.68
CA SER A 458 113.28 56.02 4.38
C SER A 458 112.80 56.00 5.85
N THR A 459 112.11 54.99 6.42
CA THR A 459 111.64 53.64 6.04
C THR A 459 110.16 53.46 6.49
N PHE A 460 109.44 52.31 6.48
CA PHE A 460 109.69 50.90 6.11
C PHE A 460 108.36 50.24 5.62
N ASP A 461 108.31 48.90 5.60
CA ASP A 461 107.35 48.04 4.89
C ASP A 461 106.08 47.59 5.67
N THR A 462 104.94 47.64 4.99
CA THR A 462 103.98 46.57 4.58
C THR A 462 104.17 45.09 5.03
N PRO A 463 103.28 44.12 4.68
CA PRO A 463 101.80 44.03 4.66
C PRO A 463 101.28 42.62 5.14
N PHE A 464 100.01 42.23 4.86
CA PHE A 464 99.67 41.18 3.84
C PHE A 464 98.15 40.82 3.79
N ILE A 465 97.65 40.50 2.59
CA ILE A 465 96.29 40.04 2.20
C ILE A 465 96.47 39.08 1.00
N THR A 466 95.62 38.05 0.86
CA THR A 466 95.11 37.42 -0.41
C THR A 466 94.09 36.31 -0.03
N GLU A 467 92.88 36.15 -0.62
CA GLU A 467 92.50 35.73 -1.99
C GLU A 467 92.88 34.28 -2.37
N VAL A 468 92.22 33.50 -3.26
CA VAL A 468 90.90 33.44 -3.97
C VAL A 468 90.86 32.04 -4.65
N ALA A 469 89.69 31.40 -4.89
CA ALA A 469 89.41 30.51 -6.07
C ALA A 469 88.01 29.84 -6.06
N ASP A 470 87.53 29.49 -7.25
CA ASP A 470 86.30 28.75 -7.65
C ASP A 470 86.75 27.59 -8.61
N PRO A 471 85.93 26.75 -9.34
CA PRO A 471 84.46 26.54 -9.39
C PRO A 471 84.00 25.04 -9.50
N SER A 472 82.68 24.75 -9.59
CA SER A 472 82.06 23.64 -10.40
C SER A 472 80.51 23.54 -10.31
N GLY A 473 79.83 23.03 -11.36
CA GLY A 473 78.35 22.79 -11.45
C GLY A 473 77.94 21.30 -11.27
N PRO A 474 76.77 20.77 -11.76
CA PRO A 474 75.76 21.34 -12.70
C PRO A 474 74.24 21.00 -12.46
N SER A 475 73.32 21.52 -13.32
CA SER A 475 72.01 20.96 -13.81
C SER A 475 70.89 20.48 -12.83
N LEU A 476 69.55 20.55 -13.08
CA LEU A 476 68.64 20.93 -14.19
C LEU A 476 67.18 21.08 -13.62
N PRO A 477 66.23 21.81 -14.28
CA PRO A 477 64.81 21.87 -13.88
C PRO A 477 63.85 21.15 -14.87
N ARG A 478 62.55 20.99 -14.53
CA ARG A 478 61.50 20.56 -15.48
C ARG A 478 60.11 21.16 -15.23
N HIS A 479 59.31 21.22 -16.30
CA HIS A 479 57.99 21.85 -16.39
C HIS A 479 57.04 21.01 -17.28
N PHE A 480 55.72 21.20 -17.13
CA PHE A 480 54.62 20.80 -18.05
C PHE A 480 54.16 19.31 -18.16
N PRO A 481 52.93 19.02 -18.70
CA PRO A 481 51.99 18.06 -18.11
C PRO A 481 51.52 16.95 -19.08
N SER A 482 50.65 16.03 -18.65
CA SER A 482 49.88 15.13 -19.54
C SER A 482 48.63 14.51 -18.88
N ARG A 483 47.63 14.20 -19.72
CA ARG A 483 46.33 13.53 -19.48
C ARG A 483 45.96 12.79 -20.80
N PRO A 484 45.01 11.84 -20.87
CA PRO A 484 44.73 10.63 -20.09
C PRO A 484 45.23 9.36 -20.85
N PRO A 485 44.69 8.14 -20.60
CA PRO A 485 43.55 7.69 -21.42
C PRO A 485 42.44 6.92 -20.67
N THR A 486 41.34 6.70 -21.38
CA THR A 486 40.12 5.96 -20.98
C THR A 486 40.15 4.47 -21.34
N HIS A 487 39.53 3.60 -20.54
CA HIS A 487 38.83 2.32 -20.84
C HIS A 487 38.68 1.54 -19.52
N ALA A 488 37.74 0.63 -19.26
CA ALA A 488 36.36 0.40 -19.70
C ALA A 488 35.76 -0.75 -18.83
N ALA A 489 34.46 -1.01 -18.95
CA ALA A 489 33.77 -2.26 -18.56
C ALA A 489 33.66 -2.64 -17.06
N THR A 490 32.47 -2.39 -16.51
CA THR A 490 31.71 -3.35 -15.69
C THR A 490 31.36 -4.61 -16.54
N PRO A 491 31.07 -5.81 -15.97
CA PRO A 491 29.74 -6.05 -15.36
C PRO A 491 29.62 -7.11 -14.23
N SER A 492 28.44 -7.07 -13.60
CA SER A 492 27.56 -8.20 -13.19
C SER A 492 27.97 -9.25 -12.14
N ASP A 493 27.10 -9.30 -11.11
CA ASP A 493 26.38 -10.47 -10.58
C ASP A 493 27.04 -11.46 -9.59
N GLY A 494 26.22 -11.78 -8.57
CA GLY A 494 26.13 -13.14 -8.01
C GLY A 494 26.54 -13.30 -6.55
N TYR A 495 25.64 -13.00 -5.60
CA TYR A 495 25.01 -14.01 -4.71
C TYR A 495 23.88 -13.42 -3.86
#